data_AF-A0A7V1REY2-F1
#
_entry.id   AF-A0A7V1REY2-F1
#
_cell.length_a   1.000
_cell.length_b   1.000
_cell.length_c   1.000
_cell.angle_alpha   90.00
_cell.angle_beta   90.00
_cell.angle_gamma   90.00
#
_symmetry.space_group_name_H-M   'P 1'
#
loop_
_entity.id
_entity.type
_entity.pdbx_description
1 polymer ?
#
loop_
_entity_poly.entity_id
_entity_poly.type
_entity_poly.pdbx_seq_one_letter_code
_entity_poly.pdbx_strand_id
1 'polypeptide(L)'
;MRSRRAFTLIELLVVIAIIAILAAILFPVFAQARARARAISCTSNLKQIGTATSMYVQDYDETYPCGWGNTPGGAYDGFMVWRVVLQPYIQRYGNPTNIYDSRGNFGVFICPD
;
A
#
# COMPACT_ATOMS: atom_id res chain seq x y z
N MET A 1 58.69 -8.58 -11.77
CA MET A 1 58.03 -7.32 -12.17
C MET A 1 56.57 -7.63 -12.50
N ARG A 2 55.62 -7.06 -11.75
CA ARG A 2 54.19 -7.34 -11.93
C ARG A 2 53.65 -6.41 -13.03
N SER A 3 53.42 -6.95 -14.22
CA SER A 3 52.78 -6.22 -15.32
C SER A 3 51.40 -5.75 -14.86
N ARG A 4 51.22 -4.44 -14.70
CA ARG A 4 49.89 -3.86 -14.48
C ARG A 4 49.19 -3.86 -15.84
N ARG A 5 48.12 -4.64 -15.98
CA ARG A 5 47.24 -4.57 -17.16
C ARG A 5 46.63 -3.17 -17.19
N ALA A 6 46.98 -2.38 -18.20
CA ALA A 6 46.31 -1.12 -18.48
C ALA A 6 45.05 -1.44 -19.29
N PHE A 7 43.91 -0.91 -18.84
CA PHE A 7 42.66 -0.99 -19.61
C PHE A 7 42.78 -0.17 -20.88
N THR A 8 42.34 -0.73 -22.01
CA THR A 8 42.25 0.03 -23.24
C THR A 8 41.02 0.94 -23.19
N LEU A 9 41.11 2.12 -23.81
CA LEU A 9 40.00 3.08 -23.88
C LEU A 9 38.73 2.46 -24.51
N ILE A 10 38.92 1.51 -25.44
CA ILE A 10 37.84 0.81 -26.15
C ILE A 10 37.09 -0.13 -25.20
N GLU A 11 37.78 -0.89 -24.36
CA GLU A 11 37.13 -1.79 -23.38
C GLU A 11 36.23 -1.00 -22.43
N LEU A 12 36.68 0.15 -21.96
CA LEU A 12 35.88 1.00 -21.07
C LEU A 12 34.68 1.61 -21.80
N LEU A 13 34.87 2.03 -23.06
CA LEU A 13 33.83 2.65 -23.88
C LEU A 13 32.69 1.67 -24.23
N VAL A 14 33.02 0.42 -24.58
CA VAL A 14 32.01 -0.60 -24.89
C VAL A 14 31.18 -0.94 -23.64
N VAL A 15 31.80 -1.00 -22.47
CA VAL A 15 31.10 -1.32 -21.22
C VAL A 15 30.07 -0.24 -20.87
N ILE A 16 30.44 1.04 -20.93
CA ILE A 16 29.48 2.13 -20.65
C ILE A 16 28.36 2.17 -21.70
N ALA A 17 28.64 1.85 -22.96
CA ALA A 17 27.63 1.79 -24.02
C ALA A 17 26.60 0.70 -23.74
N ILE A 18 27.04 -0.50 -23.31
CA ILE A 18 26.14 -1.59 -22.93
C ILE A 18 25.29 -1.20 -21.71
N ILE A 19 25.91 -0.61 -20.67
CA ILE A 19 25.18 -0.15 -19.48
C ILE A 19 24.12 0.89 -19.85
N ALA A 20 24.43 1.84 -20.75
CA ALA A 20 23.48 2.87 -21.19
C ALA A 20 22.27 2.26 -21.90
N ILE A 21 22.47 1.27 -22.79
CA ILE A 21 21.39 0.58 -23.48
C ILE A 21 20.50 -0.18 -22.48
N LEU A 22 21.10 -0.92 -21.55
CA LEU A 22 20.36 -1.67 -20.53
C LEU A 22 19.57 -0.74 -19.62
N ALA A 23 20.17 0.36 -19.16
CA ALA A 23 19.51 1.35 -18.31
C ALA A 23 18.33 2.04 -19.03
N ALA A 24 18.47 2.34 -20.33
CA ALA A 24 17.41 2.96 -21.13
C ALA A 24 16.15 2.09 -21.21
N ILE A 25 16.29 0.75 -21.25
CA ILE A 25 15.15 -0.18 -21.26
C ILE A 25 14.64 -0.42 -19.83
N LEU A 26 15.54 -0.50 -18.85
CA LEU A 26 15.18 -0.83 -17.46
C LEU A 26 14.41 0.30 -16.78
N PHE A 27 14.77 1.56 -17.00
CA PHE A 27 14.14 2.70 -16.35
C PHE A 27 12.61 2.81 -16.58
N PRO A 28 12.09 2.76 -17.82
CA PRO A 28 10.65 2.83 -18.06
C PRO A 28 9.91 1.61 -17.50
N VAL A 29 10.49 0.41 -17.63
CA VAL A 29 9.88 -0.83 -17.12
C VAL A 29 9.83 -0.83 -15.59
N PHE A 30 10.89 -0.35 -14.94
CA PHE A 30 10.95 -0.27 -13.48
C PHE A 30 9.90 0.68 -12.91
N ALA A 31 9.66 1.84 -13.55
CA ALA A 31 8.61 2.76 -13.15
C ALA A 31 7.22 2.11 -13.22
N GLN A 32 6.94 1.36 -14.30
CA GLN A 32 5.69 0.63 -14.44
C GLN A 32 5.56 -0.50 -13.40
N ALA A 33 6.63 -1.27 -13.17
CA ALA A 33 6.65 -2.35 -12.18
C ALA A 33 6.37 -1.83 -10.77
N ARG A 34 6.95 -0.68 -10.39
CA ARG A 34 6.68 -0.03 -9.10
C ARG A 34 5.21 0.39 -8.97
N ALA A 35 4.63 0.98 -10.02
CA ALA A 35 3.21 1.34 -10.02
C ALA A 35 2.30 0.10 -9.87
N ARG A 36 2.64 -1.01 -10.54
CA ARG A 36 1.93 -2.29 -10.39
C ARG A 36 2.06 -2.86 -8.99
N ALA A 37 3.24 -2.80 -8.38
CA ALA A 37 3.45 -3.25 -7.00
C ALA A 37 2.55 -2.50 -6.01
N ARG A 38 2.43 -1.17 -6.15
CA ARG A 38 1.52 -0.35 -5.33
C ARG A 38 0.05 -0.76 -5.52
N ALA A 39 -0.36 -0.99 -6.76
CA ALA A 39 -1.71 -1.46 -7.07
C ALA A 39 -2.01 -2.84 -6.45
N ILE A 40 -1.04 -3.77 -6.45
CA ILE A 40 -1.16 -5.09 -5.82
C ILE A 40 -1.36 -4.93 -4.31
N SER A 41 -0.56 -4.09 -3.65
CA SER A 41 -0.73 -3.80 -2.22
C SER A 41 -2.10 -3.20 -1.91
N CYS A 42 -2.55 -2.24 -2.71
CA CYS A 42 -3.88 -1.63 -2.57
C CYS A 42 -5.00 -2.67 -2.76
N THR A 43 -4.88 -3.55 -3.75
CA THR A 43 -5.85 -4.64 -3.99
C THR A 43 -5.90 -5.62 -2.82
N SER A 44 -4.75 -5.94 -2.22
CA SER A 44 -4.69 -6.77 -1.01
C SER A 44 -5.39 -6.11 0.17
N ASN A 45 -5.22 -4.80 0.34
CA ASN A 45 -5.93 -4.03 1.37
C ASN A 45 -7.46 -4.06 1.15
N LEU A 46 -7.92 -3.87 -0.09
CA LEU A 46 -9.34 -3.97 -0.43
C LEU A 46 -9.92 -5.36 -0.13
N LYS A 47 -9.15 -6.41 -0.43
CA LYS A 47 -9.54 -7.79 -0.09
C LYS A 47 -9.70 -7.95 1.43
N GLN A 48 -8.79 -7.41 2.23
CA GLN A 48 -8.90 -7.46 3.70
C GLN A 48 -10.15 -6.74 4.20
N ILE A 49 -10.46 -5.56 3.64
CA ILE A 49 -11.68 -4.80 3.97
C ILE A 49 -12.94 -5.59 3.58
N GLY A 50 -12.96 -6.19 2.39
CA GLY A 50 -14.07 -7.03 1.92
C GLY A 50 -14.31 -8.22 2.84
N THR A 51 -13.27 -8.95 3.21
CA THR A 51 -13.37 -10.07 4.17
C THR A 51 -13.88 -9.59 5.52
N ALA A 52 -13.33 -8.49 6.05
CA ALA A 52 -13.78 -7.91 7.31
C ALA A 52 -15.25 -7.50 7.28
N THR A 53 -15.70 -6.94 6.16
CA THR A 53 -17.11 -6.57 5.96
C THR A 53 -18.00 -7.80 5.95
N SER A 54 -17.60 -8.87 5.27
CA SER A 54 -18.35 -10.13 5.27
C SER A 54 -18.44 -10.76 6.66
N MET A 55 -17.38 -10.67 7.48
CA MET A 55 -17.40 -11.13 8.87
C MET A 55 -18.35 -10.29 9.73
N TYR A 56 -18.30 -8.96 9.60
CA TYR A 56 -19.23 -8.07 10.28
C TYR A 56 -20.70 -8.39 9.95
N VAL A 57 -21.01 -8.57 8.66
CA VAL A 57 -22.37 -8.90 8.20
C VAL A 57 -22.87 -10.21 8.81
N GLN A 58 -21.99 -11.20 9.01
CA GLN A 58 -22.34 -12.47 9.67
C GLN A 58 -22.63 -12.29 11.17
N ASP A 59 -21.94 -11.38 11.85
CA ASP A 59 -22.12 -11.13 13.29
C ASP A 59 -23.32 -10.21 13.60
N TYR A 60 -23.80 -9.44 12.62
CA TYR A 60 -24.84 -8.42 12.79
C TYR A 60 -26.10 -8.68 11.94
N ASP A 61 -26.61 -9.92 11.94
CA ASP A 61 -27.87 -10.32 11.29
C ASP A 61 -28.01 -9.83 9.84
N GLU A 62 -26.99 -10.06 9.03
CA GLU A 62 -26.92 -9.66 7.61
C GLU A 62 -26.95 -8.14 7.37
N THR A 63 -26.75 -7.34 8.41
CA THR A 63 -26.77 -5.88 8.32
C THR A 63 -25.40 -5.35 7.93
N TYR A 64 -25.36 -4.54 6.86
CA TYR A 64 -24.13 -3.86 6.44
C TYR A 64 -23.78 -2.71 7.40
N PRO A 65 -22.48 -2.43 7.59
CA PRO A 65 -22.04 -1.36 8.46
C PRO A 65 -22.50 0.00 7.91
N CYS A 66 -22.98 0.85 8.81
CA CYS A 66 -23.48 2.17 8.43
C CYS A 66 -22.34 3.08 7.95
N GLY A 67 -22.52 3.71 6.79
CA GLY A 67 -21.53 4.62 6.21
C GLY A 67 -21.32 5.89 7.03
N TRP A 68 -22.41 6.42 7.61
CA TRP A 68 -22.44 7.67 8.39
C TRP A 68 -23.45 7.54 9.52
N GLY A 69 -23.04 7.78 10.74
CA GLY A 69 -23.94 7.71 11.88
C GLY A 69 -23.21 7.87 13.20
N ASN A 70 -23.89 7.49 14.27
CA ASN A 70 -23.35 7.59 15.62
C ASN A 70 -22.97 6.21 16.12
N THR A 71 -21.76 6.11 16.65
CA THR A 71 -21.33 4.86 17.28
C THR A 71 -22.11 4.59 18.56
N PRO A 72 -22.30 3.32 18.95
CA PRO A 72 -22.87 2.98 20.25
C PRO A 72 -22.13 3.73 21.38
N GLY A 73 -22.86 4.50 22.18
CA GLY A 73 -22.28 5.30 23.28
C GLY A 73 -21.93 6.76 22.93
N GLY A 74 -22.21 7.24 21.72
CA GLY A 74 -22.12 8.68 21.39
C GLY A 74 -20.71 9.27 21.34
N ALA A 75 -19.66 8.43 21.38
CA ALA A 75 -18.27 8.88 21.36
C ALA A 75 -17.85 9.48 20.01
N TYR A 76 -18.54 9.16 18.92
CA TYR A 76 -18.19 9.56 17.56
C TYR A 76 -19.47 10.00 16.80
N ASP A 77 -19.71 11.31 16.75
CA ASP A 77 -20.87 11.95 16.11
C ASP A 77 -20.47 12.45 14.72
N GLY A 78 -20.97 11.83 13.65
CA GLY A 78 -20.70 12.25 12.26
C GLY A 78 -19.45 11.66 11.58
N PHE A 79 -18.90 10.55 12.07
CA PHE A 79 -17.76 9.86 11.43
C PHE A 79 -18.19 8.74 10.49
N MET A 80 -17.24 8.31 9.64
CA MET A 80 -17.32 7.08 8.86
C MET A 80 -17.37 5.85 9.79
N VAL A 81 -18.54 5.60 10.40
CA VAL A 81 -18.77 4.55 11.42
C VAL A 81 -18.30 3.20 10.93
N TRP A 82 -18.52 2.91 9.65
CA TRP A 82 -18.11 1.65 9.02
C TRP A 82 -16.63 1.31 9.27
N ARG A 83 -15.72 2.29 9.25
CA ARG A 83 -14.28 2.04 9.49
C ARG A 83 -14.00 1.62 10.92
N VAL A 84 -14.75 2.18 11.87
CA VAL A 84 -14.60 1.92 13.30
C VAL A 84 -15.19 0.56 13.66
N VAL A 85 -16.38 0.24 13.17
CA VAL A 85 -17.03 -1.05 13.47
C VAL A 85 -16.34 -2.23 12.79
N LEU A 86 -15.60 -1.99 11.70
CA LEU A 86 -14.75 -3.01 11.07
C LEU A 86 -13.40 -3.22 11.76
N GLN A 87 -12.99 -2.34 12.68
CA GLN A 87 -11.72 -2.46 13.43
C GLN A 87 -11.43 -3.85 13.98
N PRO A 88 -12.36 -4.51 14.73
CA PRO A 88 -12.08 -5.82 15.31
C PRO A 88 -11.82 -6.92 14.26
N TYR A 89 -12.31 -6.73 13.04
CA TYR A 89 -12.17 -7.69 11.93
C TYR A 89 -10.93 -7.43 11.06
N ILE A 90 -10.19 -6.35 11.32
CA ILE A 90 -9.03 -5.93 10.52
C ILE A 90 -7.77 -5.97 11.39
N GLN A 91 -6.84 -6.89 11.06
CA GLN A 91 -5.58 -7.05 11.79
C GLN A 91 -4.64 -5.84 11.71
N ARG A 92 -4.70 -5.07 10.63
CA ARG A 92 -3.82 -3.93 10.37
C ARG A 92 -4.61 -2.62 10.33
N TYR A 93 -5.51 -2.44 11.29
CA TYR A 93 -6.09 -1.13 11.56
C TYR A 93 -4.99 -0.24 12.15
N GLY A 94 -4.90 1.01 11.70
CA GLY A 94 -3.92 1.93 12.28
C GLY A 94 -4.44 2.57 13.56
N ASN A 95 -4.17 3.84 13.87
CA ASN A 95 -4.41 4.36 15.23
C ASN A 95 -5.89 4.19 15.68
N PRO A 96 -6.19 3.38 16.72
CA PRO A 96 -7.55 3.15 17.20
C PRO A 96 -8.15 4.32 17.98
N THR A 97 -7.34 5.30 18.41
CA THR A 97 -7.78 6.38 19.31
C THR A 97 -8.04 7.71 18.60
N ASN A 98 -7.65 7.87 17.34
CA ASN A 98 -7.85 9.13 16.62
C ASN A 98 -8.27 8.91 15.16
N ILE A 99 -9.59 8.92 14.93
CA ILE A 99 -10.23 8.79 13.62
C ILE A 99 -10.04 10.08 12.76
N TYR A 100 -9.64 11.19 13.39
CA TYR A 100 -9.37 12.50 12.77
C TYR A 100 -7.90 12.77 12.52
N ASP A 101 -7.01 11.83 12.88
CA ASP A 101 -5.59 12.04 12.68
C ASP A 101 -5.32 12.03 11.17
N SER A 102 -5.23 13.21 10.58
CA SER A 102 -4.78 13.41 9.21
C SER A 102 -3.30 13.03 9.02
N ARG A 103 -2.59 12.70 10.12
CA ARG A 103 -1.27 12.06 10.15
C ARG A 103 -1.35 10.57 10.55
N GLY A 104 -2.56 10.07 10.79
CA GLY A 104 -2.84 8.75 11.30
C GLY A 104 -2.47 7.72 10.26
N ASN A 105 -1.70 6.71 10.69
CA ASN A 105 -1.67 5.47 9.94
C ASN A 105 -3.12 4.98 9.87
N PHE A 106 -3.74 5.03 8.70
CA PHE A 106 -5.09 4.49 8.51
C PHE A 106 -5.04 3.02 8.06
N GLY A 107 -3.86 2.40 8.17
CA GLY A 107 -3.66 0.98 7.97
C GLY A 107 -4.11 0.54 6.59
N VAL A 108 -4.99 -0.47 6.55
CA VAL A 108 -5.54 -1.01 5.31
C VAL A 108 -6.39 -0.01 4.51
N PHE A 109 -6.87 1.09 5.12
CA PHE A 109 -7.74 2.05 4.43
C PHE A 109 -6.99 3.06 3.55
N ILE A 110 -5.65 3.04 3.56
CA ILE A 110 -4.82 3.84 2.68
C ILE A 110 -4.01 2.93 1.77
N CYS A 111 -4.00 3.28 0.48
CA CYS A 111 -3.12 2.65 -0.50
C CYS A 111 -1.76 3.36 -0.52
N PRO A 112 -0.66 2.63 -0.73
CA PRO A 112 0.68 3.23 -0.75
C PRO A 112 0.86 4.15 -1.97
N ASP A 113 1.44 5.34 -1.72
CA ASP A 113 1.78 6.33 -2.74
C ASP A 113 2.88 5.87 -3.71
#